data_AF-A0A7C1PTS4-F1
#
_entry.id   AF-A0A7C1PTS4-F1
#
_cell.length_a   1.000
_cell.length_b   1.000
_cell.length_c   1.000
_cell.angle_alpha   90.00
_cell.angle_beta   90.00
_cell.angle_gamma   90.00
#
_symmetry.space_group_name_H-M   'P 1'
#
loop_
_entity.id
_entity.type
_entity.pdbx_description
1 polymer ?
#
loop_
_entity_poly.entity_id
_entity_poly.type
_entity_poly.pdbx_seq_one_letter_code
_entity_poly.pdbx_strand_id
1 'polypeptide(L)'
;MPESPHPPPQPSDQPPQDPLEEELVAYLDGELPEDEARQMEQRLAADPELRRRALLLKKTYDLLDYLPLPEASPDFTTRTLEKVPALRSAAPSSRSDAAAVRQAIPSTSQPVVMAATGPLLLPSTRWLAAWKQLWIAALCLTLGSLGGYGLLTWVLSAPSPSPRPSASDEPSLTDHRLIEMLPYYIGVDDLSFLLRLAEPEYFGDDPLVEHGISRPPAQMEGFEPPSSTTFAQLVEEFRRLAPNRQAALRELDRELFAQDPAEREYLLRILEAYALWLSRLAPDQRRFILSAGDTAQRLQRVREIREQQWLEALPVEQQKRIRSLSTQERIETIRRLKRHETDRRESWSFIRRHAEEIAANRIPWPFHDEALRKVVVEFARQAFQLDEPGKERLTANERQRYVAALHTAEQAGGSAWFSYGREVYNLSRKYERFLLPPPRSQPVLDHTDLGPAARFFEKGRAQAVTAPFRGKWPEFALAVLDYSNSLPPTERPKLPPLGPARLEELREPLRRVIEQELWPKLRPREREALTAVEGKWPDYCRELRKWAALHDVSLPGIMLPGSPRHWETLYGARLPGPGAPPGLKFPPFPPPIPNRK
;
A
#
# COMPACT_ATOMS: atom_id res chain seq x y z
N MET A 1 14.92 62.89 -6.63
CA MET A 1 15.71 61.72 -7.04
C MET A 1 15.13 60.53 -6.31
N PRO A 2 14.39 59.62 -6.97
CA PRO A 2 13.93 58.40 -6.31
C PRO A 2 15.11 57.44 -6.15
N GLU A 3 15.29 56.90 -4.96
CA GLU A 3 16.28 55.86 -4.64
C GLU A 3 16.01 54.60 -5.46
N SER A 4 17.07 54.11 -6.11
CA SER A 4 17.07 52.83 -6.82
C SER A 4 16.83 51.67 -5.85
N PRO A 5 16.03 50.65 -6.20
CA PRO A 5 15.80 49.50 -5.34
C PRO A 5 17.06 48.62 -5.26
N HIS A 6 17.45 48.25 -4.05
CA HIS A 6 18.54 47.30 -3.76
C HIS A 6 18.29 45.95 -4.47
N PRO A 7 19.33 45.31 -5.03
CA PRO A 7 19.20 43.94 -5.53
C PRO A 7 18.96 42.96 -4.36
N PRO A 8 18.20 41.88 -4.57
CA PRO A 8 17.98 40.87 -3.53
C PRO A 8 19.32 40.21 -3.16
N PRO A 9 19.49 39.81 -1.89
CA PRO A 9 20.73 39.20 -1.41
C PRO A 9 21.00 37.89 -2.16
N GLN A 10 22.26 37.68 -2.56
CA GLN A 10 22.71 36.43 -3.17
C GLN A 10 22.78 35.31 -2.10
N PRO A 11 22.58 34.03 -2.47
CA PRO A 11 22.40 32.91 -1.53
C PRO A 11 23.68 32.47 -0.78
N SER A 12 24.77 33.26 -0.80
CA SER A 12 26.04 32.91 -0.15
C SER A 12 26.25 33.54 1.23
N ASP A 13 25.29 34.31 1.75
CA ASP A 13 25.36 34.94 3.08
C ASP A 13 24.61 34.13 4.16
N GLN A 14 24.70 32.79 4.12
CA GLN A 14 24.27 31.97 5.25
C GLN A 14 25.40 31.92 6.29
N PRO A 15 25.15 32.22 7.57
CA PRO A 15 26.15 32.03 8.62
C PRO A 15 26.60 30.56 8.64
N PRO A 16 27.85 30.26 9.05
CA PRO A 16 28.32 28.89 9.15
C PRO A 16 27.33 28.10 10.03
N GLN A 17 26.75 27.04 9.47
CA GLN A 17 25.82 26.18 10.18
C GLN A 17 26.55 25.56 11.38
N ASP A 18 25.94 25.65 12.57
CA ASP A 18 26.47 25.05 13.78
C ASP A 18 26.55 23.52 13.58
N PRO A 19 27.72 22.87 13.71
CA PRO A 19 27.86 21.42 13.53
C PRO A 19 26.89 20.61 14.38
N LEU A 20 26.49 21.14 15.54
CA LEU A 20 25.49 20.54 16.42
C LEU A 20 24.08 20.58 15.84
N GLU A 21 23.76 21.64 15.11
CA GLU A 21 22.46 21.81 14.45
C GLU A 21 22.36 20.90 13.23
N GLU A 22 23.45 20.71 12.47
CA GLU A 22 23.53 19.73 11.38
C GLU A 22 23.29 18.29 11.89
N GLU A 23 23.94 17.90 12.99
CA GLU A 23 23.73 16.61 13.66
C GLU A 23 22.27 16.46 14.14
N LEU A 24 21.66 17.53 14.64
CA LEU A 24 20.28 17.55 15.11
C LEU A 24 19.26 17.47 13.96
N VAL A 25 19.53 18.13 12.84
CA VAL A 25 18.72 18.04 11.61
C VAL A 25 18.83 16.64 11.01
N ALA A 26 20.04 16.07 10.92
CA ALA A 26 20.22 14.69 10.46
C ALA A 26 19.51 13.67 11.38
N TYR A 27 19.45 13.92 12.69
CA TYR A 27 18.64 13.14 13.61
C TYR A 27 17.13 13.29 13.35
N LEU A 28 16.63 14.52 13.12
CA LEU A 28 15.22 14.77 12.83
C LEU A 28 14.77 14.20 11.48
N ASP A 29 15.64 14.21 10.48
CA ASP A 29 15.41 13.64 9.14
C ASP A 29 15.65 12.13 9.10
N GLY A 30 16.22 11.55 10.17
CA GLY A 30 16.48 10.11 10.32
C GLY A 30 17.70 9.59 9.56
N GLU A 31 18.60 10.48 9.17
CA GLU A 31 19.86 10.18 8.46
C GLU A 31 21.01 9.80 9.42
N LEU A 32 20.81 9.90 10.75
CA LEU A 32 21.81 9.52 11.74
C LEU A 32 21.92 7.98 11.91
N PRO A 33 23.12 7.39 11.88
CA PRO A 33 23.34 5.97 12.19
C PRO A 33 22.83 5.59 13.59
N GLU A 34 22.45 4.32 13.79
CA GLU A 34 21.78 3.84 15.02
C GLU A 34 22.58 4.11 16.31
N ASP A 35 23.91 4.06 16.24
CA ASP A 35 24.78 4.29 17.40
C ASP A 35 24.95 5.79 17.72
N GLU A 36 24.90 6.65 16.70
CA GLU A 36 24.93 8.11 16.84
C GLU A 36 23.55 8.63 17.27
N ALA A 37 22.46 8.04 16.74
CA ALA A 37 21.09 8.38 17.11
C ALA A 37 20.84 8.14 18.60
N ARG A 38 21.33 7.02 19.14
CA ARG A 38 21.27 6.71 20.58
C ARG A 38 22.05 7.73 21.42
N GLN A 39 23.17 8.23 20.93
CA GLN A 39 23.94 9.27 21.61
C GLN A 39 23.21 10.62 21.57
N MET A 40 22.61 10.97 20.43
CA MET A 40 21.79 12.17 20.28
C MET A 40 20.55 12.13 21.19
N GLU A 41 19.88 10.98 21.29
CA GLU A 41 18.75 10.76 22.22
C GLU A 41 19.15 10.96 23.68
N GLN A 42 20.32 10.44 24.08
CA GLN A 42 20.87 10.65 25.43
C GLN A 42 21.18 12.15 25.68
N ARG A 43 21.72 12.85 24.69
CA ARG A 43 22.01 14.30 24.76
C ARG A 43 20.72 15.12 24.83
N LEU A 44 19.71 14.78 24.04
CA LEU A 44 18.38 15.40 24.08
C LEU A 44 17.68 15.13 25.43
N ALA A 45 17.83 13.94 26.01
CA ALA A 45 17.29 13.67 27.34
C ALA A 45 17.94 14.52 28.43
N ALA A 46 19.26 14.76 28.32
CA ALA A 46 20.04 15.51 29.30
C ALA A 46 19.92 17.03 29.15
N ASP A 47 19.76 17.57 27.94
CA ASP A 47 19.77 19.01 27.65
C ASP A 47 18.38 19.55 27.27
N PRO A 48 17.72 20.34 28.14
CA PRO A 48 16.44 20.99 27.83
C PRO A 48 16.51 22.00 26.67
N GLU A 49 17.63 22.68 26.50
CA GLU A 49 17.79 23.72 25.48
C GLU A 49 17.97 23.11 24.08
N LEU A 50 18.69 21.99 24.00
CA LEU A 50 18.80 21.19 22.78
C LEU A 50 17.44 20.62 22.36
N ARG A 51 16.61 20.15 23.31
CA ARG A 51 15.22 19.74 23.02
C ARG A 51 14.37 20.87 22.48
N ARG A 52 14.50 22.07 23.04
CA ARG A 52 13.77 23.25 22.56
C ARG A 52 14.13 23.58 21.11
N ARG A 53 15.42 23.51 20.77
CA ARG A 53 15.90 23.69 19.39
C ARG A 53 15.37 22.62 18.45
N ALA A 54 15.39 21.34 18.86
CA ALA A 54 14.83 20.24 18.06
C ALA A 54 13.33 20.44 17.76
N LEU A 55 12.56 20.89 18.75
CA LEU A 55 11.14 21.20 18.59
C LEU A 55 10.90 22.39 17.67
N LEU A 56 11.75 23.42 17.73
CA LEU A 56 11.65 24.57 16.83
C LEU A 56 11.94 24.19 15.38
N LEU A 57 13.00 23.41 15.14
CA LEU A 57 13.35 22.90 13.81
C LEU A 57 12.23 22.03 13.24
N LYS A 58 11.71 21.10 14.04
CA LYS A 58 10.55 20.28 13.66
C LYS A 58 9.35 21.15 13.30
N LYS A 59 9.02 22.15 14.12
CA LYS A 59 7.92 23.07 13.85
C LYS A 59 8.11 23.86 12.54
N THR A 60 9.33 24.26 12.20
CA THR A 60 9.60 24.94 10.92
C THR A 60 9.43 24.02 9.72
N TYR A 61 9.80 22.74 9.84
CA TYR A 61 9.51 21.73 8.81
C TYR A 61 8.01 21.48 8.66
N ASP A 62 7.30 21.32 9.78
CA ASP A 62 5.83 21.16 9.78
C ASP A 62 5.12 22.37 9.12
N LEU A 63 5.71 23.58 9.19
CA LEU A 63 5.15 24.78 8.53
C LEU A 63 5.31 24.77 7.01
N LEU A 64 6.27 24.03 6.45
CA LEU A 64 6.45 23.90 5.00
C LEU A 64 5.27 23.17 4.35
N ASP A 65 4.61 22.26 5.08
CA ASP A 65 3.42 21.54 4.62
C ASP A 65 2.20 22.46 4.42
N TYR A 66 2.23 23.67 4.99
CA TYR A 66 1.19 24.69 4.82
C TYR A 66 1.48 25.66 3.67
N LEU A 67 2.59 25.51 2.95
CA LEU A 67 2.86 26.33 1.77
C LEU A 67 1.90 25.93 0.63
N PRO A 68 1.30 26.92 -0.07
CA PRO A 68 0.44 26.63 -1.20
C PRO A 68 1.24 25.90 -2.28
N LEU A 69 0.77 24.70 -2.64
CA LEU A 69 1.34 23.92 -3.73
C LEU A 69 1.22 24.72 -5.03
N PRO A 70 2.30 24.93 -5.80
CA PRO A 70 2.21 25.67 -7.04
C PRO A 70 1.33 24.89 -8.04
N GLU A 71 0.18 25.46 -8.37
CA GLU A 71 -0.65 24.98 -9.46
C GLU A 71 0.14 25.06 -10.77
N ALA A 72 0.18 23.97 -11.52
CA ALA A 72 0.82 23.96 -12.82
C ALA A 72 0.14 25.01 -13.73
N SER A 73 0.94 25.80 -14.45
CA SER A 73 0.35 26.83 -15.33
C SER A 73 -0.57 26.18 -16.37
N PRO A 74 -1.65 26.85 -16.79
CA PRO A 74 -2.62 26.30 -17.73
C PRO A 74 -2.01 25.90 -19.09
N ASP A 75 -0.83 26.44 -19.43
CA ASP A 75 -0.07 26.11 -20.64
C ASP A 75 0.93 24.96 -20.45
N PHE A 76 1.04 24.39 -19.25
CA PHE A 76 1.96 23.30 -18.94
C PHE A 76 1.68 22.08 -19.83
N THR A 77 0.41 21.72 -19.99
CA THR A 77 -0.04 20.62 -20.87
C THR A 77 0.30 20.88 -22.33
N THR A 78 0.11 22.11 -22.81
CA THR A 78 0.45 22.53 -24.18
C THR A 78 1.96 22.43 -24.44
N ARG A 79 2.79 22.96 -23.52
CA ARG A 79 4.26 22.85 -23.59
C ARG A 79 4.76 21.42 -23.47
N THR A 80 4.03 20.58 -22.75
CA THR A 80 4.37 19.17 -22.58
C THR A 80 4.04 18.39 -23.85
N LEU A 81 2.90 18.67 -24.49
CA LEU A 81 2.48 18.12 -25.78
C LEU A 81 3.42 18.51 -26.93
N GLU A 82 3.90 19.76 -26.96
CA GLU A 82 4.90 20.22 -27.93
C GLU A 82 6.24 19.47 -27.80
N LYS A 83 6.56 18.98 -26.60
CA LYS A 83 7.77 18.20 -26.30
C LYS A 83 7.61 16.70 -26.51
N VAL A 84 6.54 16.21 -27.14
CA VAL A 84 6.36 14.80 -27.54
C VAL A 84 6.58 14.58 -29.05
N PRO A 85 7.82 14.56 -29.59
CA PRO A 85 8.09 14.12 -30.96
C PRO A 85 7.91 12.62 -31.20
N ALA A 86 7.85 11.80 -30.14
CA ALA A 86 8.12 10.36 -30.23
C ALA A 86 6.96 9.46 -30.72
N LEU A 87 5.77 10.03 -30.99
CA LEU A 87 4.62 9.31 -31.56
C LEU A 87 4.55 9.35 -33.10
N ARG A 88 5.45 10.09 -33.76
CA ARG A 88 5.37 10.31 -35.23
C ARG A 88 6.11 9.30 -36.11
N SER A 89 6.91 8.39 -35.57
CA SER A 89 7.70 7.47 -36.40
C SER A 89 7.69 6.04 -35.87
N ALA A 90 6.74 5.25 -36.37
CA ALA A 90 6.84 3.79 -36.43
C ALA A 90 6.85 3.39 -37.91
N ALA A 91 8.01 3.48 -38.54
CA ALA A 91 8.38 2.76 -39.75
C ALA A 91 9.83 2.27 -39.58
N PRO A 92 10.21 1.08 -40.08
CA PRO A 92 11.51 0.50 -39.78
C PRO A 92 12.57 1.08 -40.71
N SER A 93 13.56 1.77 -40.15
CA SER A 93 14.82 2.02 -40.84
C SER A 93 15.98 1.90 -39.87
N SER A 94 16.93 1.07 -40.28
CA SER A 94 18.14 0.63 -39.60
C SER A 94 19.21 1.72 -39.46
N ARG A 95 20.05 1.53 -38.41
CA ARG A 95 21.45 1.97 -38.18
C ARG A 95 21.69 3.17 -37.23
N SER A 96 22.39 2.82 -36.13
CA SER A 96 23.55 3.46 -35.47
C SER A 96 23.62 4.99 -35.37
N ASP A 97 23.63 5.57 -34.17
CA ASP A 97 24.83 5.71 -33.33
C ASP A 97 24.49 6.28 -31.94
N ALA A 98 25.43 6.08 -31.02
CA ALA A 98 25.32 6.26 -29.58
C ALA A 98 25.50 7.70 -29.06
N ALA A 99 25.17 7.83 -27.77
CA ALA A 99 25.55 8.86 -26.81
C ALA A 99 24.62 10.09 -26.67
N ALA A 100 23.74 10.03 -25.65
CA ALA A 100 23.19 11.23 -25.02
C ALA A 100 22.89 10.97 -23.52
N VAL A 101 23.76 11.54 -22.68
CA VAL A 101 23.48 12.26 -21.42
C VAL A 101 22.28 11.78 -20.59
N ARG A 102 22.58 11.06 -19.49
CA ARG A 102 21.66 10.82 -18.38
C ARG A 102 21.47 12.11 -17.58
N GLN A 103 20.33 12.77 -17.75
CA GLN A 103 19.81 13.73 -16.76
C GLN A 103 18.71 13.03 -15.95
N ALA A 104 18.96 12.88 -14.65
CA ALA A 104 17.98 12.43 -13.67
C ALA A 104 17.03 13.58 -13.33
N ILE A 105 15.73 13.37 -13.41
CA ILE A 105 14.68 14.29 -12.93
C ILE A 105 13.55 13.44 -12.29
N PRO A 106 12.97 13.87 -11.14
CA PRO A 106 12.43 12.98 -10.12
C PRO A 106 10.96 12.58 -10.36
N SER A 107 10.59 11.40 -9.85
CA SER A 107 9.22 10.87 -9.80
C SER A 107 8.53 11.31 -8.50
N THR A 108 7.24 11.63 -8.52
CA THR A 108 6.42 12.08 -7.36
C THR A 108 6.09 10.99 -6.34
N SER A 109 7.03 10.08 -6.13
CA SER A 109 7.02 9.00 -5.16
C SER A 109 8.44 8.83 -4.59
N GLN A 110 9.14 9.95 -4.35
CA GLN A 110 10.42 9.97 -3.65
C GLN A 110 10.21 10.38 -2.18
N PRO A 111 11.05 9.88 -1.25
CA PRO A 111 11.40 10.70 -0.10
C PRO A 111 12.17 11.94 -0.59
N VAL A 112 11.90 13.11 -0.03
CA VAL A 112 12.74 14.30 -0.23
C VAL A 112 14.10 14.00 0.39
N VAL A 113 15.16 13.93 -0.41
CA VAL A 113 16.55 13.86 0.05
C VAL A 113 17.29 15.07 -0.54
N MET A 114 17.70 15.99 0.33
CA MET A 114 18.63 17.08 -0.01
C MET A 114 20.06 16.51 -0.05
N ALA A 115 20.75 16.66 -1.19
CA ALA A 115 22.12 16.18 -1.33
C ALA A 115 23.11 17.10 -0.60
N ALA A 116 23.85 16.55 0.37
CA ALA A 116 25.04 17.16 0.95
C ALA A 116 26.18 17.20 -0.09
N THR A 117 26.66 18.41 -0.40
CA THR A 117 27.81 18.64 -1.26
C THR A 117 29.12 18.59 -0.46
N GLY A 118 29.92 17.54 -0.69
CA GLY A 118 31.35 17.53 -0.36
C GLY A 118 32.20 18.10 -1.51
N PRO A 119 33.36 18.72 -1.23
CA PRO A 119 34.01 19.65 -2.14
C PRO A 119 34.90 18.95 -3.17
N LEU A 120 34.85 19.43 -4.42
CA LEU A 120 35.88 19.15 -5.43
C LEU A 120 36.77 20.39 -5.59
N LEU A 121 38.06 20.16 -5.34
CA LEU A 121 39.17 21.08 -5.52
C LEU A 121 39.26 21.55 -6.98
N LEU A 122 39.29 22.87 -7.19
CA LEU A 122 39.64 23.50 -8.46
C LEU A 122 41.09 23.98 -8.40
N PRO A 123 41.91 23.76 -9.45
CA PRO A 123 43.12 24.54 -9.64
C PRO A 123 42.82 25.90 -10.30
N SER A 124 43.39 26.93 -9.67
CA SER A 124 43.89 28.21 -10.19
C SER A 124 44.57 28.09 -11.57
N THR A 125 44.68 29.07 -12.49
CA THR A 125 44.55 30.54 -12.47
C THR A 125 44.72 31.05 -13.92
N ARG A 126 44.02 32.14 -14.25
CA ARG A 126 44.47 33.35 -15.00
C ARG A 126 45.43 33.19 -16.18
N TRP A 127 45.07 33.73 -17.36
CA TRP A 127 45.73 34.88 -18.03
C TRP A 127 45.10 35.22 -19.42
N LEU A 128 44.84 36.52 -19.65
CA LEU A 128 44.85 37.29 -20.94
C LEU A 128 43.65 37.06 -21.89
N ALA A 129 42.62 37.93 -21.97
CA ALA A 129 42.57 39.31 -22.49
C ALA A 129 42.99 39.47 -23.97
N ALA A 130 42.21 40.31 -24.69
CA ALA A 130 42.30 40.73 -26.10
C ALA A 130 41.64 39.75 -27.11
N TRP A 131 40.75 40.12 -28.03
CA TRP A 131 40.41 41.41 -28.64
C TRP A 131 38.94 41.44 -29.09
N LYS A 132 38.28 42.61 -28.92
CA LYS A 132 37.15 43.04 -29.74
C LYS A 132 37.71 43.62 -31.05
N GLN A 133 37.03 43.41 -32.19
CA GLN A 133 36.53 44.44 -33.14
C GLN A 133 36.31 43.90 -34.58
N LEU A 134 35.14 44.31 -35.13
CA LEU A 134 34.74 44.46 -36.55
C LEU A 134 34.77 43.23 -37.49
N TRP A 135 33.74 42.96 -38.28
CA TRP A 135 33.18 43.88 -39.29
C TRP A 135 31.65 43.82 -39.45
N ILE A 136 31.09 45.00 -39.72
CA ILE A 136 29.74 45.27 -40.24
C ILE A 136 29.87 45.55 -41.75
N ALA A 137 28.80 45.26 -42.50
CA ALA A 137 28.48 45.70 -43.85
C ALA A 137 29.16 44.99 -45.03
N ALA A 138 28.45 43.99 -45.57
CA ALA A 138 28.32 43.85 -47.01
C ALA A 138 26.90 43.35 -47.37
N LEU A 139 26.24 44.13 -48.22
CA LEU A 139 25.22 43.69 -49.17
C LEU A 139 23.73 43.65 -48.72
N CYS A 140 23.21 44.83 -48.36
CA CYS A 140 21.94 45.26 -48.91
C CYS A 140 22.14 45.58 -50.40
N LEU A 141 21.57 44.78 -51.32
CA LEU A 141 21.04 45.21 -52.63
C LEU A 141 20.66 43.99 -53.49
N THR A 142 19.51 43.40 -53.19
CA THR A 142 18.51 42.93 -54.17
C THR A 142 17.15 43.10 -53.48
N LEU A 143 16.56 44.31 -53.50
CA LEU A 143 15.50 44.68 -54.46
C LEU A 143 14.53 43.51 -54.64
N GLY A 144 13.35 43.53 -54.04
CA GLY A 144 12.33 44.54 -54.31
C GLY A 144 11.43 44.04 -55.44
N SER A 145 10.65 42.99 -55.16
CA SER A 145 9.61 42.44 -56.03
C SER A 145 8.90 41.32 -55.26
N LEU A 146 7.56 41.29 -55.31
CA LEU A 146 6.62 40.35 -54.65
C LEU A 146 6.04 40.80 -53.30
N GLY A 147 5.83 42.11 -53.13
CA GLY A 147 4.67 42.61 -52.39
C GLY A 147 3.52 42.82 -53.37
N GLY A 148 2.49 41.97 -53.34
CA GLY A 148 1.23 42.22 -54.06
C GLY A 148 0.77 41.14 -55.02
N TYR A 149 0.60 39.89 -54.58
CA TYR A 149 -0.19 38.86 -55.31
C TYR A 149 -0.80 37.79 -54.38
N GLY A 150 -1.04 38.10 -53.10
CA GLY A 150 -1.55 37.14 -52.11
C GLY A 150 -2.99 37.34 -51.63
N LEU A 151 -3.73 38.31 -52.21
CA LEU A 151 -5.03 38.76 -51.68
C LEU A 151 -6.21 38.61 -52.66
N LEU A 152 -6.06 37.84 -53.75
CA LEU A 152 -7.15 37.62 -54.72
C LEU A 152 -7.36 36.16 -55.15
N THR A 153 -6.80 35.18 -54.44
CA THR A 153 -7.11 33.74 -54.60
C THR A 153 -7.93 33.17 -53.44
N TRP A 154 -8.29 34.00 -52.45
CA TRP A 154 -9.06 33.63 -51.27
C TRP A 154 -10.59 33.84 -51.42
N VAL A 155 -11.08 34.26 -52.60
CA VAL A 155 -12.50 34.63 -52.80
C VAL A 155 -13.22 33.79 -53.86
N LEU A 156 -12.58 32.79 -54.50
CA LEU A 156 -13.26 31.91 -55.48
C LEU A 156 -13.03 30.39 -55.31
N SER A 157 -12.71 29.95 -54.08
CA SER A 157 -12.82 28.54 -53.70
C SER A 157 -13.80 28.41 -52.54
N ALA A 158 -15.09 28.38 -52.86
CA ALA A 158 -16.09 27.91 -51.91
C ALA A 158 -15.79 26.43 -51.57
N PRO A 159 -15.70 26.04 -50.29
CA PRO A 159 -15.64 24.63 -49.95
C PRO A 159 -16.95 23.98 -50.38
N SER A 160 -16.86 22.92 -51.19
CA SER A 160 -17.98 22.00 -51.38
C SER A 160 -18.53 21.61 -50.01
N PRO A 161 -19.86 21.58 -49.80
CA PRO A 161 -20.41 21.10 -48.54
C PRO A 161 -19.93 19.66 -48.35
N SER A 162 -19.14 19.43 -47.31
CA SER A 162 -18.76 18.10 -46.86
C SER A 162 -20.04 17.26 -46.77
N PRO A 163 -20.05 16.01 -47.26
CA PRO A 163 -21.18 15.13 -47.02
C PRO A 163 -21.41 15.09 -45.51
N ARG A 164 -22.64 15.38 -45.08
CA ARG A 164 -23.04 15.21 -43.67
C ARG A 164 -22.63 13.80 -43.25
N PRO A 165 -22.02 13.61 -42.07
CA PRO A 165 -21.81 12.27 -41.55
C PRO A 165 -23.16 11.56 -41.54
N SER A 166 -23.18 10.34 -42.07
CA SER A 166 -24.33 9.45 -42.01
C SER A 166 -24.80 9.34 -40.56
N ALA A 167 -26.11 9.28 -40.33
CA ALA A 167 -26.72 9.16 -39.01
C ALA A 167 -26.32 7.88 -38.22
N SER A 168 -25.40 7.08 -38.75
CA SER A 168 -24.74 5.93 -38.11
C SER A 168 -23.37 6.25 -37.49
N ASP A 169 -22.86 7.48 -37.60
CA ASP A 169 -21.51 7.87 -37.15
C ASP A 169 -21.45 8.68 -35.84
N GLU A 170 -22.60 8.94 -35.22
CA GLU A 170 -22.64 9.51 -33.87
C GLU A 170 -22.26 8.42 -32.85
N PRO A 171 -21.25 8.66 -32.00
CA PRO A 171 -20.90 7.72 -30.93
C PRO A 171 -22.14 7.50 -30.05
N SER A 172 -22.42 6.25 -29.69
CA SER A 172 -23.52 5.95 -28.78
C SER A 172 -23.31 6.66 -27.44
N LEU A 173 -24.39 6.87 -26.65
CA LEU A 173 -24.26 7.44 -25.30
C LEU A 173 -23.25 6.68 -24.42
N THR A 174 -23.10 5.38 -24.65
CA THR A 174 -22.11 4.53 -23.98
C THR A 174 -20.68 4.81 -24.47
N ASP A 175 -20.49 5.06 -25.77
CA ASP A 175 -19.20 5.44 -26.33
C ASP A 175 -18.75 6.82 -25.82
N HIS A 176 -19.66 7.73 -25.47
CA HIS A 176 -19.30 9.06 -24.96
C HIS A 176 -18.44 8.98 -23.68
N ARG A 177 -18.93 8.28 -22.65
CA ARG A 177 -18.19 8.04 -21.40
C ARG A 177 -16.89 7.30 -21.65
N LEU A 178 -16.92 6.29 -22.51
CA LEU A 178 -15.73 5.51 -22.84
C LEU A 178 -14.65 6.37 -23.50
N ILE A 179 -15.05 7.27 -24.41
CA ILE A 179 -14.13 8.17 -25.13
C ILE A 179 -13.55 9.21 -24.18
N GLU A 180 -14.39 9.75 -23.29
CA GLU A 180 -13.97 10.60 -22.18
C GLU A 180 -12.92 9.91 -21.28
N MET A 181 -13.12 8.63 -20.99
CA MET A 181 -12.21 7.81 -20.19
C MET A 181 -11.06 7.16 -20.99
N LEU A 182 -10.95 7.43 -22.29
CA LEU A 182 -9.97 6.77 -23.15
C LEU A 182 -8.51 6.88 -22.65
N PRO A 183 -8.02 8.05 -22.17
CA PRO A 183 -6.65 8.18 -21.68
C PRO A 183 -6.28 7.20 -20.58
N TYR A 184 -7.29 6.83 -19.79
CA TYR A 184 -7.19 5.96 -18.63
C TYR A 184 -7.22 4.48 -19.04
N TYR A 185 -7.98 4.14 -20.09
CA TYR A 185 -8.11 2.76 -20.58
C TYR A 185 -6.98 2.28 -21.49
N ILE A 186 -6.20 3.18 -22.11
CA ILE A 186 -5.23 2.82 -23.16
C ILE A 186 -4.25 1.71 -22.72
N GLY A 187 -3.80 1.72 -21.47
CA GLY A 187 -2.85 0.72 -20.94
C GLY A 187 -3.47 -0.56 -20.38
N VAL A 188 -4.80 -0.64 -20.26
CA VAL A 188 -5.53 -1.70 -19.53
C VAL A 188 -6.14 -2.70 -20.49
N ASP A 189 -5.85 -3.99 -20.35
CA ASP A 189 -6.35 -5.01 -21.28
C ASP A 189 -7.84 -5.32 -21.07
N ASP A 190 -8.21 -5.74 -19.86
CA ASP A 190 -9.54 -6.19 -19.46
C ASP A 190 -9.78 -5.95 -17.94
N LEU A 191 -10.98 -6.28 -17.44
CA LEU A 191 -11.29 -6.11 -16.02
C LEU A 191 -10.41 -7.00 -15.13
N SER A 192 -10.03 -8.20 -15.61
CA SER A 192 -9.15 -9.11 -14.87
C SER A 192 -7.76 -8.50 -14.66
N PHE A 193 -7.20 -7.82 -15.65
CA PHE A 193 -5.95 -7.06 -15.54
C PHE A 193 -6.08 -5.94 -14.52
N LEU A 194 -7.20 -5.19 -14.54
CA LEU A 194 -7.44 -4.11 -13.60
C LEU A 194 -7.56 -4.62 -12.15
N LEU A 195 -8.26 -5.74 -11.94
CA LEU A 195 -8.34 -6.41 -10.64
C LEU A 195 -6.97 -6.89 -10.15
N ARG A 196 -6.09 -7.34 -11.05
CA ARG A 196 -4.70 -7.68 -10.71
C ARG A 196 -3.87 -6.44 -10.36
N LEU A 197 -4.05 -5.33 -11.07
CA LEU A 197 -3.39 -4.06 -10.72
C LEU A 197 -3.80 -3.53 -9.34
N ALA A 198 -4.98 -3.91 -8.86
CA ALA A 198 -5.42 -3.61 -7.51
C ALA A 198 -4.71 -4.42 -6.41
N GLU A 199 -3.88 -5.41 -6.75
CA GLU A 199 -3.07 -6.08 -5.74
C GLU A 199 -1.99 -5.12 -5.17
N PRO A 200 -1.66 -5.24 -3.87
CA PRO A 200 -0.65 -4.42 -3.19
C PRO A 200 0.71 -4.34 -3.89
N GLU A 201 1.11 -5.42 -4.58
CA GLU A 201 2.39 -5.48 -5.30
C GLU A 201 2.43 -4.57 -6.55
N TYR A 202 1.27 -4.13 -7.05
CA TYR A 202 1.13 -3.17 -8.15
C TYR A 202 0.70 -1.80 -7.61
N PHE A 203 -0.61 -1.51 -7.54
CA PHE A 203 -1.17 -0.20 -7.19
C PHE A 203 -2.19 -0.24 -6.05
N GLY A 204 -2.49 -1.41 -5.49
CA GLY A 204 -3.48 -1.56 -4.41
C GLY A 204 -3.25 -0.64 -3.21
N ASP A 205 -1.98 -0.36 -2.91
CA ASP A 205 -1.53 0.47 -1.78
C ASP A 205 -1.06 1.87 -2.22
N ASP A 206 -1.38 2.32 -3.44
CA ASP A 206 -0.97 3.64 -3.90
C ASP A 206 -1.70 4.73 -3.08
N PRO A 207 -1.02 5.77 -2.58
CA PRO A 207 -1.66 6.83 -1.81
C PRO A 207 -2.81 7.51 -2.56
N LEU A 208 -2.75 7.58 -3.90
CA LEU A 208 -3.86 8.11 -4.72
C LEU A 208 -5.13 7.26 -4.61
N VAL A 209 -5.00 5.98 -4.26
CA VAL A 209 -6.08 5.02 -4.13
C VAL A 209 -6.65 5.07 -2.70
N GLU A 210 -5.78 5.16 -1.68
CA GLU A 210 -6.17 5.21 -0.25
C GLU A 210 -6.96 6.50 0.14
N HIS A 211 -6.70 7.65 -0.49
CA HIS A 211 -7.05 8.97 0.07
C HIS A 211 -8.50 9.45 -0.05
N GLY A 212 -9.45 8.69 -0.60
CA GLY A 212 -10.76 9.26 -0.93
C GLY A 212 -11.99 8.62 -0.30
N ILE A 213 -11.92 8.13 0.93
CA ILE A 213 -13.17 7.84 1.69
C ILE A 213 -13.59 9.06 2.55
N SER A 214 -12.71 10.06 2.71
CA SER A 214 -13.05 11.33 3.39
C SER A 214 -13.38 12.48 2.43
N ARG A 215 -13.30 12.27 1.11
CA ARG A 215 -13.86 13.22 0.15
C ARG A 215 -15.34 12.84 -0.03
N PRO A 216 -16.31 13.71 0.28
CA PRO A 216 -17.70 13.40 0.03
C PRO A 216 -17.88 13.06 -1.46
N PRO A 217 -18.86 12.20 -1.83
CA PRO A 217 -19.14 11.86 -3.22
C PRO A 217 -19.60 13.06 -4.08
N ALA A 218 -19.61 14.27 -3.50
CA ALA A 218 -19.93 15.53 -4.14
C ALA A 218 -18.76 16.15 -4.94
N GLN A 219 -17.58 15.52 -5.03
CA GLN A 219 -16.48 16.01 -5.87
C GLN A 219 -15.84 14.92 -6.75
N MET A 220 -16.67 14.18 -7.48
CA MET A 220 -16.37 13.91 -8.90
C MET A 220 -16.67 15.16 -9.79
N GLU A 221 -16.82 16.34 -9.19
CA GLU A 221 -16.57 17.63 -9.85
C GLU A 221 -15.06 17.72 -10.10
N GLY A 222 -14.68 17.47 -11.35
CA GLY A 222 -13.32 17.20 -11.77
C GLY A 222 -13.28 16.37 -13.06
N PHE A 223 -14.41 15.75 -13.42
CA PHE A 223 -14.72 15.52 -14.83
C PHE A 223 -15.19 16.86 -15.44
N GLU A 224 -14.27 17.81 -15.60
CA GLU A 224 -14.52 18.85 -16.60
C GLU A 224 -14.61 18.10 -17.93
N PRO A 225 -15.77 18.08 -18.60
CA PRO A 225 -15.88 17.42 -19.88
C PRO A 225 -14.75 17.96 -20.75
N PRO A 226 -13.95 17.08 -21.39
CA PRO A 226 -12.85 17.54 -22.23
C PRO A 226 -13.40 18.63 -23.15
N SER A 227 -12.69 19.77 -23.24
CA SER A 227 -13.09 20.86 -24.13
C SER A 227 -13.53 20.27 -25.47
N SER A 228 -14.53 20.83 -26.16
CA SER A 228 -15.05 20.22 -27.41
C SER A 228 -13.95 19.84 -28.41
N THR A 229 -12.85 20.61 -28.43
CA THR A 229 -11.59 20.33 -29.13
C THR A 229 -10.85 19.07 -28.65
N THR A 230 -10.71 18.88 -27.33
CA THR A 230 -10.10 17.71 -26.70
C THR A 230 -10.96 16.45 -26.91
N PHE A 231 -12.28 16.55 -26.81
CA PHE A 231 -13.18 15.41 -27.06
C PHE A 231 -13.08 14.93 -28.50
N ALA A 232 -13.08 15.84 -29.48
CA ALA A 232 -12.92 15.48 -30.89
C ALA A 232 -11.60 14.75 -31.19
N GLN A 233 -10.52 15.09 -30.48
CA GLN A 233 -9.24 14.37 -30.58
C GLN A 233 -9.35 12.95 -30.03
N LEU A 234 -9.99 12.76 -28.87
CA LEU A 234 -10.21 11.44 -28.28
C LEU A 234 -11.09 10.54 -29.15
N VAL A 235 -12.12 11.11 -29.81
CA VAL A 235 -12.95 10.39 -30.79
C VAL A 235 -12.09 9.85 -31.94
N GLU A 236 -11.22 10.69 -32.48
CA GLU A 236 -10.31 10.30 -33.57
C GLU A 236 -9.28 9.26 -33.12
N GLU A 237 -8.73 9.39 -31.90
CA GLU A 237 -7.84 8.39 -31.32
C GLU A 237 -8.52 7.04 -31.13
N PHE A 238 -9.75 7.04 -30.61
CA PHE A 238 -10.53 5.82 -30.44
C PHE A 238 -10.79 5.12 -31.78
N ARG A 239 -11.13 5.88 -32.83
CA ARG A 239 -11.37 5.36 -34.18
C ARG A 239 -10.11 4.77 -34.81
N ARG A 240 -8.92 5.27 -34.47
CA ARG A 240 -7.64 4.75 -34.95
C ARG A 240 -7.23 3.43 -34.30
N LEU A 241 -7.85 3.04 -33.17
CA LEU A 241 -7.61 1.74 -32.55
C LEU A 241 -8.13 0.61 -33.44
N ALA A 242 -7.48 -0.56 -33.39
CA ALA A 242 -7.96 -1.74 -34.09
C ALA A 242 -9.39 -2.12 -33.64
N PRO A 243 -10.27 -2.63 -34.53
CA PRO A 243 -11.66 -2.95 -34.19
C PRO A 243 -11.81 -3.86 -32.96
N ASN A 244 -10.94 -4.87 -32.86
CA ASN A 244 -10.90 -5.79 -31.71
C ASN A 244 -10.58 -5.05 -30.39
N ARG A 245 -9.71 -4.04 -30.44
CA ARG A 245 -9.36 -3.23 -29.27
C ARG A 245 -10.50 -2.30 -28.88
N GLN A 246 -11.18 -1.68 -29.86
CA GLN A 246 -12.38 -0.88 -29.58
C GLN A 246 -13.46 -1.73 -28.91
N ALA A 247 -13.68 -2.97 -29.37
CA ALA A 247 -14.62 -3.89 -28.75
C ALA A 247 -14.21 -4.27 -27.32
N ALA A 248 -12.93 -4.57 -27.09
CA ALA A 248 -12.41 -4.87 -25.75
C ALA A 248 -12.58 -3.70 -24.76
N LEU A 249 -12.34 -2.46 -25.20
CA LEU A 249 -12.56 -1.28 -24.36
C LEU A 249 -14.03 -1.09 -23.99
N ARG A 250 -14.95 -1.34 -24.95
CA ARG A 250 -16.40 -1.30 -24.66
C ARG A 250 -16.81 -2.37 -23.65
N GLU A 251 -16.21 -3.56 -23.70
CA GLU A 251 -16.49 -4.61 -22.74
C GLU A 251 -15.95 -4.26 -21.36
N LEU A 252 -14.69 -3.81 -21.26
CA LEU A 252 -14.08 -3.33 -20.03
C LEU A 252 -14.93 -2.24 -19.35
N ASP A 253 -15.36 -1.23 -20.12
CA ASP A 253 -16.21 -0.16 -19.59
C ASP A 253 -17.56 -0.70 -19.11
N ARG A 254 -18.18 -1.64 -19.83
CA ARG A 254 -19.45 -2.25 -19.41
C ARG A 254 -19.29 -3.06 -18.12
N GLU A 255 -18.23 -3.87 -18.01
CA GLU A 255 -17.94 -4.70 -16.84
C GLU A 255 -17.55 -3.88 -15.61
N LEU A 256 -16.75 -2.82 -15.78
CA LEU A 256 -16.33 -1.93 -14.70
C LEU A 256 -17.53 -1.18 -14.10
N PHE A 257 -18.44 -0.70 -14.95
CA PHE A 257 -19.62 0.03 -14.50
C PHE A 257 -20.76 -0.88 -14.01
N ALA A 258 -20.66 -2.20 -14.23
CA ALA A 258 -21.55 -3.19 -13.64
C ALA A 258 -21.16 -3.56 -12.19
N GLN A 259 -19.98 -3.16 -11.71
CA GLN A 259 -19.55 -3.39 -10.32
C GLN A 259 -20.33 -2.53 -9.31
N ASP A 260 -20.29 -2.94 -8.04
CA ASP A 260 -20.88 -2.17 -6.95
C ASP A 260 -20.23 -0.76 -6.86
N PRO A 261 -20.97 0.30 -6.45
CA PRO A 261 -20.47 1.67 -6.51
C PRO A 261 -19.14 1.90 -5.81
N ALA A 262 -18.93 1.28 -4.65
CA ALA A 262 -17.69 1.39 -3.88
C ALA A 262 -16.52 0.67 -4.55
N GLU A 263 -16.77 -0.50 -5.15
CA GLU A 263 -15.77 -1.26 -5.89
C GLU A 263 -15.37 -0.56 -7.18
N ARG A 264 -16.36 -0.05 -7.92
CA ARG A 264 -16.13 0.76 -9.11
C ARG A 264 -15.26 1.97 -8.82
N GLU A 265 -15.56 2.73 -7.77
CA GLU A 265 -14.77 3.91 -7.39
C GLU A 265 -13.31 3.52 -7.07
N TYR A 266 -13.11 2.43 -6.34
CA TYR A 266 -11.79 1.92 -6.04
C TYR A 266 -11.00 1.53 -7.31
N LEU A 267 -11.63 0.78 -8.22
CA LEU A 267 -11.01 0.36 -9.48
C LEU A 267 -10.70 1.54 -10.41
N LEU A 268 -11.55 2.58 -10.43
CA LEU A 268 -11.28 3.81 -11.18
C LEU A 268 -10.01 4.52 -10.68
N ARG A 269 -9.77 4.54 -9.36
CA ARG A 269 -8.53 5.13 -8.80
C ARG A 269 -7.30 4.31 -9.09
N ILE A 270 -7.40 2.98 -9.05
CA ILE A 270 -6.30 2.10 -9.49
C ILE A 270 -5.93 2.41 -10.93
N LEU A 271 -6.94 2.60 -11.77
CA LEU A 271 -6.78 2.85 -13.19
C LEU A 271 -6.16 4.24 -13.45
N GLU A 272 -6.58 5.26 -12.70
CA GLU A 272 -5.94 6.58 -12.69
C GLU A 272 -4.47 6.51 -12.24
N ALA A 273 -4.18 5.86 -11.11
CA ALA A 273 -2.82 5.70 -10.59
C ALA A 273 -1.91 4.98 -11.60
N TYR A 274 -2.41 3.93 -12.24
CA TYR A 274 -1.69 3.21 -13.28
C TYR A 274 -1.43 4.07 -14.52
N ALA A 275 -2.43 4.81 -15.02
CA ALA A 275 -2.29 5.67 -16.19
C ALA A 275 -1.30 6.82 -15.93
N LEU A 276 -1.36 7.43 -14.75
CA LEU A 276 -0.41 8.46 -14.31
C LEU A 276 1.01 7.91 -14.18
N TRP A 277 1.16 6.71 -13.62
CA TRP A 277 2.47 6.07 -13.55
C TRP A 277 3.03 5.77 -14.95
N LEU A 278 2.22 5.17 -15.82
CA LEU A 278 2.61 4.81 -17.19
C LEU A 278 3.01 6.04 -18.04
N SER A 279 2.34 7.17 -17.83
CA SER A 279 2.65 8.43 -18.52
C SER A 279 3.95 9.10 -18.03
N ARG A 280 4.36 8.83 -16.79
CA ARG A 280 5.63 9.31 -16.20
C ARG A 280 6.85 8.44 -16.56
N LEU A 281 6.64 7.20 -17.02
CA LEU A 281 7.73 6.34 -17.44
C LEU A 281 8.49 6.91 -18.65
N ALA A 282 9.79 6.60 -18.72
CA ALA A 282 10.60 6.88 -19.89
C ALA A 282 10.00 6.21 -21.15
N PRO A 283 10.17 6.79 -22.35
CA PRO A 283 9.55 6.26 -23.57
C PRO A 283 9.86 4.78 -23.84
N ASP A 284 11.07 4.34 -23.54
CA ASP A 284 11.49 2.94 -23.74
C ASP A 284 10.82 1.98 -22.76
N GLN A 285 10.69 2.37 -21.49
CA GLN A 285 9.96 1.60 -20.47
C GLN A 285 8.47 1.50 -20.79
N ARG A 286 7.87 2.60 -21.26
CA ARG A 286 6.46 2.61 -21.70
C ARG A 286 6.24 1.68 -22.89
N ARG A 287 7.11 1.75 -23.90
CA ARG A 287 7.08 0.83 -25.06
C ARG A 287 7.30 -0.61 -24.63
N PHE A 288 8.19 -0.86 -23.67
CA PHE A 288 8.41 -2.18 -23.10
C PHE A 288 7.12 -2.73 -22.49
N ILE A 289 6.34 -1.97 -21.73
CA ILE A 289 5.07 -2.46 -21.17
C ILE A 289 4.01 -2.68 -22.27
N LEU A 290 3.80 -1.68 -23.12
CA LEU A 290 2.72 -1.69 -24.11
C LEU A 290 2.93 -2.69 -25.26
N SER A 291 4.16 -3.12 -25.51
CA SER A 291 4.49 -4.16 -26.49
C SER A 291 4.36 -5.59 -25.96
N ALA A 292 3.82 -5.78 -24.75
CA ALA A 292 3.57 -7.12 -24.21
C ALA A 292 2.53 -7.85 -25.08
N GLY A 293 2.80 -9.14 -25.37
CA GLY A 293 1.94 -9.94 -26.25
C GLY A 293 0.66 -10.44 -25.58
N ASP A 294 0.63 -10.48 -24.25
CA ASP A 294 -0.52 -10.89 -23.45
C ASP A 294 -0.58 -10.16 -22.10
N THR A 295 -1.72 -10.28 -21.42
CA THR A 295 -2.02 -9.66 -20.11
C THR A 295 -1.02 -10.04 -19.03
N ALA A 296 -0.61 -11.31 -18.97
CA ALA A 296 0.29 -11.83 -17.94
C ALA A 296 1.71 -11.27 -18.12
N GLN A 297 2.19 -11.21 -19.36
CA GLN A 297 3.44 -10.55 -19.71
C GLN A 297 3.40 -9.07 -19.39
N ARG A 298 2.28 -8.38 -19.64
CA ARG A 298 2.17 -6.95 -19.29
C ARG A 298 2.27 -6.74 -17.78
N LEU A 299 1.53 -7.51 -16.98
CA LEU A 299 1.63 -7.44 -15.51
C LEU A 299 3.05 -7.72 -15.04
N GLN A 300 3.70 -8.74 -15.59
CA GLN A 300 5.09 -9.07 -15.28
C GLN A 300 6.05 -7.91 -15.60
N ARG A 301 5.90 -7.26 -16.77
CA ARG A 301 6.71 -6.09 -17.13
C ARG A 301 6.45 -4.88 -16.23
N VAL A 302 5.19 -4.66 -15.84
CA VAL A 302 4.81 -3.62 -14.87
C VAL A 302 5.49 -3.88 -13.53
N ARG A 303 5.43 -5.13 -13.04
CA ARG A 303 6.08 -5.58 -11.80
C ARG A 303 7.59 -5.36 -11.84
N GLU A 304 8.24 -5.71 -12.95
CA GLU A 304 9.69 -5.54 -13.12
C GLU A 304 10.10 -4.07 -12.99
N ILE A 305 9.40 -3.15 -13.65
CA ILE A 305 9.72 -1.72 -13.58
C ILE A 305 9.44 -1.19 -12.17
N ARG A 306 8.31 -1.57 -11.55
CA ARG A 306 7.99 -1.19 -10.16
C ARG A 306 9.04 -1.68 -9.18
N GLU A 307 9.54 -2.91 -9.34
CA GLU A 307 10.59 -3.46 -8.49
C GLU A 307 11.93 -2.75 -8.68
N GLN A 308 12.28 -2.40 -9.92
CA GLN A 308 13.48 -1.60 -10.21
C GLN A 308 13.38 -0.22 -9.56
N GLN A 309 12.27 0.49 -9.75
CA GLN A 309 12.02 1.79 -9.14
C GLN A 309 12.09 1.72 -7.61
N TRP A 310 11.54 0.65 -7.03
CA TRP A 310 11.61 0.41 -5.59
C TRP A 310 13.06 0.19 -5.11
N LEU A 311 13.84 -0.64 -5.81
CA LEU A 311 15.25 -0.86 -5.48
C LEU A 311 16.08 0.43 -5.59
N GLU A 312 15.81 1.25 -6.60
CA GLU A 312 16.48 2.54 -6.81
C GLU A 312 16.10 3.59 -5.76
N ALA A 313 14.92 3.47 -5.16
CA ALA A 313 14.44 4.34 -4.08
C ALA A 313 15.00 3.97 -2.70
N LEU A 314 15.61 2.80 -2.53
CA LEU A 314 16.20 2.41 -1.24
C LEU A 314 17.44 3.24 -0.92
N PRO A 315 17.79 3.44 0.37
CA PRO A 315 19.06 4.06 0.77
C PRO A 315 20.26 3.38 0.11
N VAL A 316 21.29 4.16 -0.26
CA VAL A 316 22.46 3.68 -1.02
C VAL A 316 23.16 2.50 -0.34
N GLU A 317 23.24 2.49 0.98
CA GLU A 317 23.82 1.38 1.76
C GLU A 317 23.01 0.08 1.65
N GLN A 318 21.68 0.19 1.65
CA GLN A 318 20.80 -0.97 1.42
C GLN A 318 20.94 -1.47 -0.03
N GLN A 319 21.03 -0.57 -1.00
CA GLN A 319 21.26 -0.96 -2.40
C GLN A 319 22.58 -1.72 -2.57
N LYS A 320 23.68 -1.20 -2.02
CA LYS A 320 25.01 -1.85 -2.04
C LYS A 320 24.94 -3.23 -1.41
N ARG A 321 24.30 -3.35 -0.24
CA ARG A 321 24.11 -4.63 0.45
C ARG A 321 23.31 -5.61 -0.38
N ILE A 322 22.20 -5.18 -0.99
CA ILE A 322 21.37 -6.06 -1.83
C ILE A 322 22.15 -6.55 -3.07
N ARG A 323 23.02 -5.71 -3.64
CA ARG A 323 23.86 -6.06 -4.81
C ARG A 323 24.99 -7.03 -4.47
N SER A 324 25.49 -7.03 -3.23
CA SER A 324 26.59 -7.93 -2.81
C SER A 324 26.12 -9.31 -2.34
N LEU A 325 24.82 -9.50 -2.10
CA LEU A 325 24.26 -10.77 -1.67
C LEU A 325 24.10 -11.78 -2.83
N SER A 326 24.10 -13.06 -2.49
CA SER A 326 23.75 -14.12 -3.43
C SER A 326 22.28 -14.01 -3.87
N THR A 327 21.90 -14.67 -4.98
CA THR A 327 20.54 -14.59 -5.52
C THR A 327 19.45 -14.96 -4.49
N GLN A 328 19.68 -16.00 -3.69
CA GLN A 328 18.70 -16.44 -2.69
C GLN A 328 18.59 -15.46 -1.51
N GLU A 329 19.74 -15.03 -0.97
CA GLU A 329 19.77 -14.06 0.14
C GLU A 329 19.23 -12.70 -0.26
N ARG A 330 19.46 -12.30 -1.52
CA ARG A 330 18.87 -11.09 -2.12
C ARG A 330 17.35 -11.18 -2.14
N ILE A 331 16.78 -12.29 -2.62
CA ILE A 331 15.33 -12.49 -2.65
C ILE A 331 14.74 -12.44 -1.24
N GLU A 332 15.35 -13.10 -0.27
CA GLU A 332 14.88 -13.11 1.11
C GLU A 332 14.96 -11.72 1.75
N THR A 333 16.06 -11.00 1.52
CA THR A 333 16.25 -9.64 2.01
C THR A 333 15.23 -8.67 1.42
N ILE A 334 15.01 -8.72 0.10
CA ILE A 334 13.98 -7.92 -0.57
C ILE A 334 12.60 -8.24 0.01
N ARG A 335 12.26 -9.51 0.21
CA ARG A 335 10.99 -9.92 0.82
C ARG A 335 10.83 -9.41 2.25
N ARG A 336 11.91 -9.39 3.04
CA ARG A 336 11.89 -8.84 4.40
C ARG A 336 11.70 -7.32 4.38
N LEU A 337 12.41 -6.61 3.52
CA LEU A 337 12.28 -5.15 3.38
C LEU A 337 10.89 -4.74 2.91
N LYS A 338 10.35 -5.41 1.88
CA LYS A 338 8.98 -5.17 1.40
C LYS A 338 7.94 -5.39 2.49
N ARG A 339 8.05 -6.48 3.26
CA ARG A 339 7.15 -6.71 4.42
C ARG A 339 7.24 -5.59 5.45
N HIS A 340 8.46 -5.19 5.82
CA HIS A 340 8.64 -4.10 6.77
C HIS A 340 8.06 -2.77 6.25
N GLU A 341 8.15 -2.52 4.95
CA GLU A 341 7.54 -1.35 4.34
C GLU A 341 6.01 -1.43 4.32
N THR A 342 5.43 -2.58 3.98
CA THR A 342 3.98 -2.81 4.07
C THR A 342 3.50 -2.57 5.50
N ASP A 343 4.15 -3.18 6.50
CA ASP A 343 3.82 -2.99 7.92
C ASP A 343 3.90 -1.50 8.31
N ARG A 344 4.92 -0.79 7.83
CA ARG A 344 5.09 0.65 8.07
C ARG A 344 4.00 1.47 7.38
N ARG A 345 3.62 1.14 6.14
CA ARG A 345 2.58 1.83 5.37
C ARG A 345 1.22 1.63 6.01
N GLU A 346 0.87 0.40 6.38
CA GLU A 346 -0.30 0.12 7.20
C GLU A 346 -0.24 0.89 8.50
N SER A 347 0.97 1.04 9.09
CA SER A 347 1.18 1.84 10.29
C SER A 347 0.69 3.27 10.10
N TRP A 348 1.22 3.92 9.07
CA TRP A 348 0.90 5.29 8.69
C TRP A 348 -0.54 5.47 8.20
N SER A 349 -1.11 4.54 7.45
CA SER A 349 -2.48 4.65 6.95
C SER A 349 -3.49 4.65 8.09
N PHE A 350 -3.26 3.84 9.13
CA PHE A 350 -4.02 3.89 10.37
C PHE A 350 -3.84 5.22 11.12
N ILE A 351 -2.60 5.72 11.26
CA ILE A 351 -2.35 7.02 11.91
C ILE A 351 -3.07 8.14 11.17
N ARG A 352 -3.01 8.15 9.82
CA ARG A 352 -3.73 9.13 8.98
C ARG A 352 -5.24 9.06 9.18
N ARG A 353 -5.82 7.85 9.22
CA ARG A 353 -7.27 7.67 9.45
C ARG A 353 -7.73 8.27 10.77
N HIS A 354 -6.88 8.21 11.79
CA HIS A 354 -7.18 8.68 13.14
C HIS A 354 -6.42 9.97 13.49
N ALA A 355 -5.89 10.70 12.50
CA ALA A 355 -4.97 11.80 12.75
C ALA A 355 -5.61 12.91 13.59
N GLU A 356 -6.86 13.26 13.32
CA GLU A 356 -7.61 14.26 14.09
C GLU A 356 -7.83 13.81 15.54
N GLU A 357 -8.17 12.54 15.77
CA GLU A 357 -8.40 11.99 17.10
C GLU A 357 -7.10 11.88 17.90
N ILE A 358 -6.01 11.48 17.24
CA ILE A 358 -4.67 11.42 17.80
C ILE A 358 -4.17 12.82 18.16
N ALA A 359 -4.34 13.81 17.26
CA ALA A 359 -3.96 15.20 17.49
C ALA A 359 -4.79 15.84 18.63
N ALA A 360 -6.07 15.48 18.74
CA ALA A 360 -6.94 15.88 19.85
C ALA A 360 -6.66 15.11 21.15
N ASN A 361 -5.65 14.23 21.18
CA ASN A 361 -5.26 13.39 22.30
C ASN A 361 -6.43 12.58 22.91
N ARG A 362 -7.37 12.13 22.06
CA ARG A 362 -8.53 11.36 22.50
C ARG A 362 -8.14 9.94 22.86
N ILE A 363 -8.81 9.39 23.87
CA ILE A 363 -8.72 7.97 24.20
C ILE A 363 -9.71 7.22 23.30
N PRO A 364 -9.25 6.30 22.43
CA PRO A 364 -10.13 5.53 21.56
C PRO A 364 -11.01 4.54 22.35
N TRP A 365 -12.11 4.12 21.74
CA TRP A 365 -12.80 2.91 22.18
C TRP A 365 -11.89 1.67 22.01
N PRO A 366 -11.92 0.67 22.91
CA PRO A 366 -12.71 0.60 24.16
C PRO A 366 -12.02 1.22 25.39
N PHE A 367 -10.89 1.89 25.22
CA PHE A 367 -10.02 2.30 26.33
C PHE A 367 -10.48 3.56 27.06
N HIS A 368 -11.45 4.30 26.52
CA HIS A 368 -12.06 5.43 27.21
C HIS A 368 -12.89 5.00 28.44
N ASP A 369 -13.38 3.76 28.44
CA ASP A 369 -14.05 3.15 29.61
C ASP A 369 -13.03 2.36 30.43
N GLU A 370 -12.88 2.72 31.69
CA GLU A 370 -11.95 2.06 32.61
C GLU A 370 -12.28 0.57 32.82
N ALA A 371 -13.56 0.20 32.87
CA ALA A 371 -13.97 -1.19 33.06
C ALA A 371 -13.57 -2.03 31.85
N LEU A 372 -13.93 -1.60 30.63
CA LEU A 372 -13.57 -2.30 29.41
C LEU A 372 -12.05 -2.33 29.19
N ARG A 373 -11.34 -1.24 29.47
CA ARG A 373 -9.88 -1.19 29.42
C ARG A 373 -9.24 -2.30 30.25
N LYS A 374 -9.65 -2.45 31.52
CA LYS A 374 -9.14 -3.52 32.41
C LYS A 374 -9.42 -4.90 31.84
N VAL A 375 -10.64 -5.12 31.32
CA VAL A 375 -11.03 -6.40 30.72
C VAL A 375 -10.21 -6.72 29.46
N VAL A 376 -9.89 -5.73 28.62
CA VAL A 376 -9.05 -5.93 27.42
C VAL A 376 -7.60 -6.26 27.79
N VAL A 377 -7.02 -5.56 28.76
CA VAL A 377 -5.65 -5.84 29.25
C VAL A 377 -5.58 -7.24 29.86
N GLU A 378 -6.56 -7.60 30.69
CA GLU A 378 -6.66 -8.93 31.29
C GLU A 378 -6.85 -10.02 30.22
N PHE A 379 -7.70 -9.77 29.22
CA PHE A 379 -7.85 -10.65 28.07
C PHE A 379 -6.52 -10.87 27.36
N ALA A 380 -5.78 -9.81 27.01
CA ALA A 380 -4.50 -9.93 26.32
C ALA A 380 -3.48 -10.71 27.16
N ARG A 381 -3.44 -10.47 28.48
CA ARG A 381 -2.57 -11.20 29.41
C ARG A 381 -2.82 -12.71 29.38
N GLN A 382 -4.08 -13.12 29.47
CA GLN A 382 -4.49 -14.53 29.43
C GLN A 382 -4.37 -15.14 28.03
N ALA A 383 -4.85 -14.43 27.01
CA ALA A 383 -4.87 -14.85 25.61
C ALA A 383 -3.47 -15.01 25.01
N PHE A 384 -2.44 -14.37 25.57
CA PHE A 384 -1.06 -14.52 25.12
C PHE A 384 -0.15 -15.26 26.13
N GLN A 385 -0.72 -15.75 27.24
CA GLN A 385 -0.02 -16.48 28.31
C GLN A 385 1.18 -15.70 28.88
N LEU A 386 0.98 -14.40 29.17
CA LEU A 386 2.07 -13.51 29.59
C LEU A 386 2.52 -13.73 31.05
N ASP A 387 1.73 -14.45 31.85
CA ASP A 387 2.00 -14.70 33.27
C ASP A 387 2.97 -15.87 33.49
N GLU A 388 3.09 -16.80 32.53
CA GLU A 388 3.88 -18.02 32.67
C GLU A 388 5.13 -17.99 31.76
N PRO A 389 6.32 -17.73 32.32
CA PRO A 389 7.54 -17.62 31.52
C PRO A 389 7.83 -18.93 30.76
N GLY A 390 8.09 -18.82 29.47
CA GLY A 390 8.35 -19.96 28.57
C GLY A 390 7.09 -20.60 27.94
N LYS A 391 5.89 -20.24 28.41
CA LYS A 391 4.62 -20.63 27.78
C LYS A 391 3.95 -19.53 26.97
N GLU A 392 4.54 -18.34 27.00
CA GLU A 392 4.17 -17.19 26.16
C GLU A 392 3.96 -17.59 24.70
N ARG A 393 2.86 -17.10 24.13
CA ARG A 393 2.56 -17.27 22.70
C ARG A 393 3.33 -16.28 21.84
N LEU A 394 3.69 -15.12 22.40
CA LEU A 394 4.36 -14.04 21.70
C LEU A 394 5.83 -14.36 21.47
N THR A 395 6.37 -13.95 20.33
CA THR A 395 7.83 -13.87 20.16
C THR A 395 8.43 -12.80 21.06
N ALA A 396 9.74 -12.87 21.32
CA ALA A 396 10.43 -11.87 22.16
C ALA A 396 10.20 -10.42 21.67
N ASN A 397 10.25 -10.19 20.35
CA ASN A 397 10.00 -8.88 19.75
C ASN A 397 8.52 -8.44 19.93
N GLU A 398 7.56 -9.34 19.74
CA GLU A 398 6.14 -9.03 19.96
C GLU A 398 5.84 -8.72 21.42
N ARG A 399 6.42 -9.47 22.35
CA ARG A 399 6.28 -9.18 23.77
C ARG A 399 6.86 -7.81 24.11
N GLN A 400 8.04 -7.48 23.58
CA GLN A 400 8.65 -6.17 23.79
C GLN A 400 7.75 -5.04 23.27
N ARG A 401 7.21 -5.18 22.04
CA ARG A 401 6.28 -4.20 21.47
C ARG A 401 5.00 -4.07 22.27
N TYR A 402 4.40 -5.20 22.68
CA TYR A 402 3.20 -5.23 23.52
C TYR A 402 3.43 -4.49 24.86
N VAL A 403 4.50 -4.84 25.58
CA VAL A 403 4.83 -4.24 26.87
C VAL A 403 5.13 -2.75 26.72
N ALA A 404 5.91 -2.36 25.71
CA ALA A 404 6.21 -0.97 25.43
C ALA A 404 4.93 -0.17 25.13
N ALA A 405 4.05 -0.70 24.26
CA ALA A 405 2.80 -0.03 23.91
C ALA A 405 1.85 0.12 25.11
N LEU A 406 1.73 -0.91 25.95
CA LEU A 406 0.92 -0.84 27.18
C LEU A 406 1.48 0.19 28.16
N HIS A 407 2.79 0.14 28.42
CA HIS A 407 3.45 1.05 29.33
C HIS A 407 3.31 2.51 28.87
N THR A 408 3.52 2.79 27.57
CA THR A 408 3.30 4.12 27.00
C THR A 408 1.84 4.56 27.13
N ALA A 409 0.89 3.66 26.89
CA ALA A 409 -0.54 3.96 27.03
C ALA A 409 -0.96 4.28 28.48
N GLU A 410 -0.40 3.57 29.46
CA GLU A 410 -0.64 3.82 30.88
C GLU A 410 0.01 5.12 31.38
N GLN A 411 1.20 5.46 30.88
CA GLN A 411 1.93 6.66 31.30
C GLN A 411 1.45 7.94 30.61
N ALA A 412 1.35 7.92 29.27
CA ALA A 412 1.00 9.10 28.49
C ALA A 412 -0.51 9.31 28.40
N GLY A 413 -1.31 8.24 28.52
CA GLY A 413 -2.76 8.30 28.31
C GLY A 413 -3.14 8.74 26.90
N GLY A 414 -4.39 9.21 26.75
CA GLY A 414 -4.84 9.85 25.51
C GLY A 414 -4.66 8.99 24.27
N SER A 415 -3.99 9.54 23.25
CA SER A 415 -3.82 8.88 21.95
C SER A 415 -2.86 7.68 21.96
N ALA A 416 -2.05 7.49 23.00
CA ALA A 416 -1.16 6.33 23.11
C ALA A 416 -1.94 4.99 23.15
N TRP A 417 -3.21 5.03 23.59
CA TRP A 417 -4.12 3.89 23.56
C TRP A 417 -4.48 3.42 22.14
N PHE A 418 -4.32 4.24 21.09
CA PHE A 418 -4.47 3.78 19.70
C PHE A 418 -3.42 2.74 19.34
N SER A 419 -2.16 2.99 19.71
CA SER A 419 -1.05 2.07 19.45
C SER A 419 -1.23 0.75 20.20
N TYR A 420 -1.57 0.81 21.50
CA TYR A 420 -1.84 -0.40 22.29
C TYR A 420 -3.03 -1.20 21.73
N GLY A 421 -4.15 -0.52 21.45
CA GLY A 421 -5.34 -1.15 20.89
C GLY A 421 -5.07 -1.88 19.59
N ARG A 422 -4.29 -1.25 18.70
CA ARG A 422 -3.89 -1.86 17.44
C ARG A 422 -2.98 -3.07 17.62
N GLU A 423 -1.99 -3.00 18.50
CA GLU A 423 -1.11 -4.15 18.76
C GLU A 423 -1.90 -5.34 19.30
N VAL A 424 -2.80 -5.12 20.27
CA VAL A 424 -3.67 -6.18 20.80
C VAL A 424 -4.58 -6.74 19.71
N TYR A 425 -5.15 -5.88 18.87
CA TYR A 425 -5.98 -6.29 17.74
C TYR A 425 -5.21 -7.20 16.77
N ASN A 426 -4.05 -6.75 16.31
CA ASN A 426 -3.20 -7.49 15.37
C ASN A 426 -2.72 -8.84 15.96
N LEU A 427 -2.32 -8.85 17.23
CA LEU A 427 -1.91 -10.08 17.90
C LEU A 427 -3.10 -11.05 18.05
N SER A 428 -4.31 -10.57 18.37
CA SER A 428 -5.49 -11.42 18.49
C SER A 428 -5.86 -12.11 17.17
N ARG A 429 -5.62 -11.43 16.03
CA ARG A 429 -5.82 -11.97 14.67
C ARG A 429 -4.72 -12.94 14.30
N LYS A 430 -3.46 -12.60 14.58
CA LYS A 430 -2.30 -13.47 14.32
C LYS A 430 -2.41 -14.81 15.06
N TYR A 431 -2.82 -14.77 16.33
CA TYR A 431 -2.92 -15.95 17.19
C TYR A 431 -4.34 -16.54 17.26
N GLU A 432 -5.25 -16.12 16.39
CA GLU A 432 -6.66 -16.54 16.35
C GLU A 432 -6.84 -18.07 16.40
N ARG A 433 -5.96 -18.82 15.71
CA ARG A 433 -5.95 -20.29 15.71
C ARG A 433 -5.86 -20.92 17.10
N PHE A 434 -5.21 -20.23 18.05
CA PHE A 434 -4.93 -20.72 19.40
C PHE A 434 -5.89 -20.14 20.45
N LEU A 435 -6.75 -19.19 20.08
CA LEU A 435 -7.77 -18.65 20.97
C LEU A 435 -8.96 -19.60 20.99
N LEU A 436 -8.82 -20.72 21.69
CA LEU A 436 -9.85 -21.74 21.86
C LEU A 436 -10.20 -21.90 23.35
N PRO A 437 -11.49 -22.07 23.69
CA PRO A 437 -11.89 -22.23 25.07
C PRO A 437 -11.36 -23.55 25.63
N PRO A 438 -10.85 -23.58 26.87
CA PRO A 438 -10.53 -24.83 27.54
C PRO A 438 -11.81 -25.63 27.80
N PRO A 439 -11.75 -26.97 27.72
CA PRO A 439 -12.89 -27.81 28.04
C PRO A 439 -13.27 -27.67 29.53
N ARG A 440 -14.52 -27.97 29.89
CA ARG A 440 -14.94 -28.08 31.30
C ARG A 440 -14.15 -29.15 32.05
N SER A 441 -13.78 -30.23 31.38
CA SER A 441 -12.85 -31.25 31.89
C SER A 441 -11.40 -30.75 31.91
N GLN A 442 -10.47 -31.61 32.30
CA GLN A 442 -9.05 -31.32 32.20
C GLN A 442 -8.65 -31.16 30.72
N PRO A 443 -7.92 -30.09 30.35
CA PRO A 443 -7.39 -29.93 29.00
C PRO A 443 -6.31 -30.98 28.72
N VAL A 444 -6.19 -31.39 27.46
CA VAL A 444 -5.12 -32.29 27.00
C VAL A 444 -3.83 -31.49 26.86
N LEU A 445 -2.86 -31.75 27.72
CA LEU A 445 -1.60 -31.01 27.83
C LEU A 445 -0.36 -31.88 27.60
N ASP A 446 -0.46 -33.20 27.83
CA ASP A 446 0.62 -34.15 27.63
C ASP A 446 0.12 -35.44 26.95
N HIS A 447 1.04 -36.29 26.51
CA HIS A 447 0.73 -37.58 25.90
C HIS A 447 -0.03 -38.50 26.83
N THR A 448 0.21 -38.41 28.15
CA THR A 448 -0.53 -39.20 29.16
C THR A 448 -2.02 -38.92 29.13
N ASP A 449 -2.43 -37.71 28.76
CA ASP A 449 -3.83 -37.30 28.70
C ASP A 449 -4.56 -37.91 27.48
N LEU A 450 -3.81 -38.49 26.53
CA LEU A 450 -4.37 -39.16 25.34
C LEU A 450 -4.85 -40.60 25.62
N GLY A 451 -4.63 -41.11 26.84
CA GLY A 451 -5.03 -42.46 27.23
C GLY A 451 -4.37 -43.54 26.35
N PRO A 452 -5.12 -44.51 25.79
CA PRO A 452 -4.55 -45.57 24.95
C PRO A 452 -3.77 -45.07 23.73
N ALA A 453 -4.10 -43.87 23.21
CA ALA A 453 -3.42 -43.28 22.07
C ALA A 453 -2.03 -42.73 22.41
N ALA A 454 -1.68 -42.56 23.70
CA ALA A 454 -0.39 -42.02 24.16
C ALA A 454 0.81 -42.70 23.49
N ARG A 455 0.78 -44.04 23.44
CA ARG A 455 1.86 -44.88 22.88
C ARG A 455 2.22 -44.53 21.43
N PHE A 456 1.25 -44.02 20.67
CA PHE A 456 1.46 -43.60 19.30
C PHE A 456 2.28 -42.30 19.20
N PHE A 457 2.08 -41.38 20.15
CA PHE A 457 2.72 -40.06 20.15
C PHE A 457 4.01 -40.01 20.97
N GLU A 458 4.33 -41.05 21.73
CA GLU A 458 5.54 -41.16 22.55
C GLU A 458 6.81 -41.47 21.73
N LYS A 459 6.71 -41.75 20.42
CA LYS A 459 7.85 -42.16 19.60
C LYS A 459 7.89 -41.48 18.23
N GLY A 460 9.08 -41.45 17.64
CA GLY A 460 9.30 -41.09 16.23
C GLY A 460 8.87 -39.67 15.88
N ARG A 461 8.32 -39.51 14.67
CA ARG A 461 7.91 -38.20 14.14
C ARG A 461 6.74 -37.58 14.92
N ALA A 462 5.83 -38.40 15.45
CA ALA A 462 4.70 -37.95 16.27
C ALA A 462 5.20 -37.21 17.52
N GLN A 463 6.19 -37.78 18.21
CA GLN A 463 6.82 -37.17 19.37
C GLN A 463 7.55 -35.87 19.01
N ALA A 464 8.34 -35.88 17.93
CA ALA A 464 9.10 -34.70 17.50
C ALA A 464 8.20 -33.49 17.19
N VAL A 465 7.01 -33.73 16.63
CA VAL A 465 6.04 -32.67 16.29
C VAL A 465 5.26 -32.16 17.51
N THR A 466 4.93 -33.05 18.46
CA THR A 466 4.04 -32.72 19.58
C THR A 466 4.78 -32.32 20.87
N ALA A 467 6.00 -32.82 21.09
CA ALA A 467 6.79 -32.55 22.29
C ALA A 467 7.05 -31.06 22.58
N PRO A 468 7.31 -30.18 21.59
CA PRO A 468 7.54 -28.75 21.85
C PRO A 468 6.33 -28.02 22.48
N PHE A 469 5.13 -28.58 22.36
CA PHE A 469 3.89 -27.98 22.82
C PHE A 469 3.39 -28.57 24.14
N ARG A 470 4.09 -29.53 24.74
CA ARG A 470 3.68 -30.13 26.02
C ARG A 470 3.47 -29.04 27.09
N GLY A 471 2.38 -29.16 27.83
CA GLY A 471 1.98 -28.19 28.85
C GLY A 471 1.37 -26.90 28.30
N LYS A 472 1.17 -26.77 26.98
CA LYS A 472 0.56 -25.59 26.33
C LYS A 472 -0.80 -25.93 25.74
N TRP A 473 -1.85 -25.32 26.30
CA TRP A 473 -3.20 -25.38 25.76
C TRP A 473 -3.51 -24.15 24.91
N PRO A 474 -4.13 -24.28 23.71
CA PRO A 474 -4.55 -25.51 23.02
C PRO A 474 -3.50 -26.09 22.06
N GLU A 475 -2.28 -25.57 22.08
CA GLU A 475 -1.23 -25.88 21.10
C GLU A 475 -0.91 -27.38 21.03
N PHE A 476 -0.80 -28.05 22.19
CA PHE A 476 -0.54 -29.48 22.25
C PHE A 476 -1.66 -30.29 21.57
N ALA A 477 -2.90 -30.01 21.93
CA ALA A 477 -4.08 -30.68 21.37
C ALA A 477 -4.20 -30.44 19.86
N LEU A 478 -3.91 -29.23 19.39
CA LEU A 478 -3.88 -28.92 17.95
C LEU A 478 -2.76 -29.66 17.24
N ALA A 479 -1.55 -29.73 17.81
CA ALA A 479 -0.43 -30.46 17.21
C ALA A 479 -0.72 -31.97 17.09
N VAL A 480 -1.34 -32.57 18.10
CA VAL A 480 -1.82 -33.97 18.09
C VAL A 480 -2.82 -34.17 16.95
N LEU A 481 -3.80 -33.27 16.82
CA LEU A 481 -4.82 -33.33 15.77
C LEU A 481 -4.23 -33.15 14.37
N ASP A 482 -3.39 -32.13 14.18
CA ASP A 482 -2.74 -31.82 12.89
C ASP A 482 -1.89 -33.00 12.42
N TYR A 483 -1.10 -33.61 13.32
CA TYR A 483 -0.32 -34.79 12.99
C TYR A 483 -1.21 -35.97 12.63
N SER A 484 -2.24 -36.27 13.42
CA SER A 484 -3.19 -37.35 13.11
C SER A 484 -3.89 -37.15 11.76
N ASN A 485 -4.28 -35.93 11.44
CA ASN A 485 -4.92 -35.59 10.15
C ASN A 485 -3.96 -35.69 8.96
N SER A 486 -2.66 -35.54 9.16
CA SER A 486 -1.64 -35.72 8.13
C SER A 486 -1.45 -37.18 7.70
N LEU A 487 -1.96 -38.13 8.50
CA LEU A 487 -1.86 -39.56 8.23
C LEU A 487 -3.03 -40.06 7.35
N PRO A 488 -2.80 -41.15 6.59
CA PRO A 488 -3.86 -41.87 5.90
C PRO A 488 -4.97 -42.31 6.88
N PRO A 489 -6.26 -42.31 6.47
CA PRO A 489 -7.37 -42.67 7.36
C PRO A 489 -7.23 -44.04 8.07
N THR A 490 -6.54 -45.00 7.45
CA THR A 490 -6.28 -46.34 7.98
C THR A 490 -5.29 -46.36 9.16
N GLU A 491 -4.44 -45.35 9.27
CA GLU A 491 -3.38 -45.27 10.28
C GLU A 491 -3.70 -44.30 11.43
N ARG A 492 -4.87 -43.64 11.37
CA ARG A 492 -5.24 -42.63 12.36
C ARG A 492 -5.51 -43.28 13.72
N PRO A 493 -4.84 -42.84 14.80
CA PRO A 493 -5.17 -43.29 16.13
C PRO A 493 -6.58 -42.81 16.51
N LYS A 494 -7.31 -43.63 17.28
CA LYS A 494 -8.56 -43.21 17.91
C LYS A 494 -8.21 -42.26 19.06
N LEU A 495 -8.46 -40.97 18.86
CA LEU A 495 -8.16 -39.92 19.83
C LEU A 495 -9.33 -39.72 20.81
N PRO A 496 -9.06 -39.38 22.09
CA PRO A 496 -10.09 -38.89 22.99
C PRO A 496 -10.57 -37.50 22.54
N PRO A 497 -11.68 -36.99 23.11
CA PRO A 497 -12.10 -35.60 22.90
C PRO A 497 -10.97 -34.63 23.30
N LEU A 498 -10.39 -33.97 22.30
CA LEU A 498 -9.23 -33.09 22.51
C LEU A 498 -9.61 -31.72 23.07
N GLY A 499 -10.88 -31.33 22.97
CA GLY A 499 -11.40 -30.06 23.46
C GLY A 499 -12.91 -29.99 23.30
N PRO A 500 -13.54 -28.87 23.69
CA PRO A 500 -14.99 -28.75 23.72
C PRO A 500 -15.59 -28.75 22.31
N ALA A 501 -16.43 -29.74 22.03
CA ALA A 501 -17.09 -29.90 20.72
C ALA A 501 -18.61 -29.74 20.80
N ARG A 502 -19.14 -29.39 21.99
CA ARG A 502 -20.55 -29.16 22.27
C ARG A 502 -20.72 -28.00 23.25
N LEU A 503 -21.90 -27.39 23.26
CA LEU A 503 -22.23 -26.28 24.16
C LEU A 503 -22.06 -26.65 25.65
N GLU A 504 -22.47 -27.86 26.03
CA GLU A 504 -22.40 -28.37 27.40
C GLU A 504 -20.97 -28.62 27.92
N GLU A 505 -19.97 -28.64 27.03
CA GLU A 505 -18.57 -28.83 27.37
C GLU A 505 -17.83 -27.49 27.60
N LEU A 506 -18.45 -26.37 27.22
CA LEU A 506 -17.91 -25.02 27.40
C LEU A 506 -18.08 -24.55 28.85
N ARG A 507 -17.10 -23.83 29.39
CA ARG A 507 -17.15 -23.26 30.75
C ARG A 507 -17.98 -21.96 30.80
N GLU A 508 -18.42 -21.58 31.99
CA GLU A 508 -18.90 -20.21 32.24
C GLU A 508 -17.72 -19.23 32.27
N PRO A 509 -17.91 -17.96 31.87
CA PRO A 509 -19.15 -17.29 31.45
C PRO A 509 -19.51 -17.46 29.95
N LEU A 510 -18.66 -18.15 29.19
CA LEU A 510 -18.80 -18.27 27.74
C LEU A 510 -20.12 -18.93 27.33
N ARG A 511 -20.52 -20.01 28.01
CA ARG A 511 -21.77 -20.71 27.72
C ARG A 511 -22.97 -19.78 27.84
N ARG A 512 -23.07 -19.03 28.93
CA ARG A 512 -24.14 -18.05 29.15
C ARG A 512 -24.25 -17.04 28.01
N VAL A 513 -23.12 -16.49 27.54
CA VAL A 513 -23.13 -15.53 26.42
C VAL A 513 -23.62 -16.19 25.13
N ILE A 514 -23.21 -17.43 24.86
CA ILE A 514 -23.68 -18.17 23.68
C ILE A 514 -25.20 -18.40 23.75
N GLU A 515 -25.72 -18.86 24.88
CA GLU A 515 -27.14 -19.16 25.07
C GLU A 515 -28.02 -17.90 25.05
N GLN A 516 -27.57 -16.83 25.72
CA GLN A 516 -28.39 -15.64 25.95
C GLN A 516 -28.24 -14.59 24.85
N GLU A 517 -27.08 -14.47 24.21
CA GLU A 517 -26.81 -13.41 23.24
C GLU A 517 -26.65 -13.94 21.81
N LEU A 518 -25.92 -15.03 21.60
CA LEU A 518 -25.66 -15.55 20.25
C LEU A 518 -26.84 -16.35 19.71
N TRP A 519 -27.31 -17.36 20.45
CA TRP A 519 -28.34 -18.31 19.99
C TRP A 519 -29.63 -17.64 19.50
N PRO A 520 -30.15 -16.58 20.16
CA PRO A 520 -31.33 -15.86 19.68
C PRO A 520 -31.11 -15.12 18.36
N LYS A 521 -29.87 -14.71 18.06
CA LYS A 521 -29.51 -13.98 16.83
C LYS A 521 -29.27 -14.92 15.62
N LEU A 522 -28.99 -16.20 15.87
CA LEU A 522 -28.71 -17.16 14.81
C LEU A 522 -29.94 -17.49 13.96
N ARG A 523 -29.75 -17.47 12.64
CA ARG A 523 -30.75 -17.90 11.64
C ARG A 523 -30.81 -19.44 11.57
N PRO A 524 -31.91 -20.04 11.06
CA PRO A 524 -32.04 -21.50 10.96
C PRO A 524 -30.86 -22.19 10.24
N ARG A 525 -30.42 -21.65 9.10
CA ARG A 525 -29.26 -22.18 8.35
C ARG A 525 -27.95 -22.13 9.14
N GLU A 526 -27.78 -21.10 9.96
CA GLU A 526 -26.57 -20.92 10.77
C GLU A 526 -26.56 -21.92 11.94
N ARG A 527 -27.74 -22.20 12.52
CA ARG A 527 -27.92 -23.26 13.53
C ARG A 527 -27.64 -24.64 12.94
N GLU A 528 -28.15 -24.93 11.76
CA GLU A 528 -27.86 -26.18 11.04
C GLU A 528 -26.36 -26.34 10.77
N ALA A 529 -25.68 -25.27 10.37
CA ALA A 529 -24.23 -25.28 10.17
C ALA A 529 -23.47 -25.60 11.46
N LEU A 530 -23.88 -25.05 12.61
CA LEU A 530 -23.31 -25.37 13.92
C LEU A 530 -23.57 -26.83 14.33
N THR A 531 -24.78 -27.34 14.14
CA THR A 531 -25.11 -28.74 14.43
C THR A 531 -24.31 -29.70 13.54
N ALA A 532 -24.01 -29.34 12.28
CA ALA A 532 -23.23 -30.17 11.37
C ALA A 532 -21.75 -30.33 11.78
N VAL A 533 -21.21 -29.38 12.56
CA VAL A 533 -19.85 -29.42 13.12
C VAL A 533 -19.82 -29.82 14.59
N GLU A 534 -20.98 -30.08 15.20
CA GLU A 534 -21.07 -30.56 16.57
C GLU A 534 -20.36 -31.91 16.72
N GLY A 535 -19.59 -32.07 17.80
CA GLY A 535 -18.72 -33.23 18.01
C GLY A 535 -17.38 -33.18 17.28
N LYS A 536 -17.11 -32.15 16.46
CA LYS A 536 -15.81 -31.95 15.78
C LYS A 536 -15.05 -30.77 16.40
N TRP A 537 -14.06 -31.08 17.23
CA TRP A 537 -13.09 -30.08 17.70
C TRP A 537 -11.89 -29.99 16.74
N PRO A 538 -11.36 -28.80 16.43
CA PRO A 538 -11.73 -27.46 16.91
C PRO A 538 -12.78 -26.75 16.06
N ASP A 539 -13.34 -27.41 15.04
CA ASP A 539 -14.21 -26.79 14.04
C ASP A 539 -15.49 -26.20 14.66
N TYR A 540 -16.07 -26.87 15.65
CA TYR A 540 -17.20 -26.35 16.43
C TYR A 540 -16.91 -24.97 17.05
N CYS A 541 -15.77 -24.82 17.74
CA CYS A 541 -15.36 -23.56 18.35
C CYS A 541 -15.08 -22.47 17.30
N ARG A 542 -14.51 -22.85 16.15
CA ARG A 542 -14.23 -21.92 15.05
C ARG A 542 -15.51 -21.41 14.41
N GLU A 543 -16.49 -22.27 14.18
CA GLU A 543 -17.79 -21.84 13.67
C GLU A 543 -18.55 -20.98 14.68
N LEU A 544 -18.52 -21.31 15.97
CA LEU A 544 -19.10 -20.43 17.01
C LEU A 544 -18.51 -19.03 16.95
N ARG A 545 -17.18 -18.91 16.87
CA ARG A 545 -16.48 -17.62 16.74
C ARG A 545 -16.88 -16.89 15.46
N LYS A 546 -16.96 -17.59 14.33
CA LYS A 546 -17.37 -17.01 13.04
C LYS A 546 -18.77 -16.40 13.11
N TRP A 547 -19.75 -17.14 13.63
CA TRP A 547 -21.11 -16.61 13.76
C TRP A 547 -21.20 -15.51 14.82
N ALA A 548 -20.44 -15.61 15.91
CA ALA A 548 -20.37 -14.56 16.92
C ALA A 548 -19.83 -13.25 16.33
N ALA A 549 -18.77 -13.30 15.52
CA ALA A 549 -18.26 -12.13 14.81
C ALA A 549 -19.30 -11.53 13.84
N LEU A 550 -20.02 -12.37 13.09
CA LEU A 550 -21.05 -11.92 12.15
C LEU A 550 -22.20 -11.18 12.85
N HIS A 551 -22.62 -11.68 14.01
CA HIS A 551 -23.72 -11.15 14.83
C HIS A 551 -23.28 -10.14 15.91
N ASP A 552 -22.02 -9.72 15.84
CA ASP A 552 -21.41 -8.74 16.73
C ASP A 552 -21.51 -9.12 18.23
N VAL A 553 -21.29 -10.39 18.54
CA VAL A 553 -21.25 -10.94 19.90
C VAL A 553 -19.81 -11.28 20.25
N SER A 554 -19.31 -10.74 21.37
CA SER A 554 -17.97 -11.06 21.86
C SER A 554 -18.01 -12.31 22.74
N LEU A 555 -17.21 -13.32 22.40
CA LEU A 555 -17.08 -14.54 23.19
C LEU A 555 -15.95 -14.39 24.23
N PRO A 556 -16.26 -14.39 25.55
CA PRO A 556 -15.26 -14.22 26.60
C PRO A 556 -14.12 -15.24 26.50
N GLY A 557 -12.87 -14.76 26.57
CA GLY A 557 -11.67 -15.59 26.52
C GLY A 557 -11.28 -16.11 25.12
N ILE A 558 -12.12 -15.88 24.11
CA ILE A 558 -11.86 -16.30 22.71
C ILE A 558 -11.70 -15.09 21.78
N MET A 559 -12.51 -14.07 22.01
CA MET A 559 -12.56 -12.84 21.21
C MET A 559 -12.21 -11.64 22.07
N LEU A 560 -11.80 -10.56 21.41
CA LEU A 560 -11.57 -9.29 22.09
C LEU A 560 -12.85 -8.83 22.79
N PRO A 561 -12.76 -8.36 24.05
CA PRO A 561 -13.91 -7.80 24.75
C PRO A 561 -14.53 -6.62 24.02
N GLY A 562 -15.86 -6.55 24.00
CA GLY A 562 -16.62 -5.53 23.27
C GLY A 562 -16.95 -5.91 21.82
N SER A 563 -17.65 -5.04 21.10
CA SER A 563 -18.16 -5.28 19.74
C SER A 563 -17.04 -5.69 18.76
N PRO A 564 -17.08 -6.91 18.18
CA PRO A 564 -16.17 -7.32 17.12
C PRO A 564 -16.15 -6.37 15.91
N ARG A 565 -17.32 -5.81 15.53
CA ARG A 565 -17.43 -4.87 14.41
C ARG A 565 -16.75 -3.54 14.72
N HIS A 566 -16.84 -3.04 15.95
CA HIS A 566 -16.12 -1.83 16.34
C HIS A 566 -14.60 -2.05 16.33
N TRP A 567 -14.11 -3.19 16.80
CA TRP A 567 -12.69 -3.55 16.68
C TRP A 567 -12.22 -3.54 15.23
N GLU A 568 -12.96 -4.20 14.32
CA GLU A 568 -12.63 -4.23 12.89
C GLU A 568 -12.71 -2.84 12.26
N THR A 569 -13.72 -2.03 12.60
CA THR A 569 -13.88 -0.69 12.04
C THR A 569 -12.75 0.25 12.47
N LEU A 570 -12.36 0.19 13.74
CA LEU A 570 -11.39 1.11 14.31
C LEU A 570 -9.95 0.68 14.03
N TYR A 571 -9.63 -0.61 14.25
CA TYR A 571 -8.28 -1.15 14.19
C TYR A 571 -8.01 -2.07 13.01
N GLY A 572 -9.05 -2.56 12.33
CA GLY A 572 -8.90 -3.33 11.10
C GLY A 572 -8.20 -2.55 10.00
N ALA A 573 -7.45 -3.28 9.17
CA ALA A 573 -7.05 -2.77 7.87
C ALA A 573 -8.33 -2.57 7.05
N ARG A 574 -8.50 -1.42 6.40
CA ARG A 574 -9.46 -1.31 5.29
C ARG A 574 -8.88 -2.10 4.11
N LEU A 575 -8.93 -3.42 4.18
CA LEU A 575 -9.36 -4.14 3.00
C LEU A 575 -10.86 -3.82 2.87
N PRO A 576 -11.40 -3.66 1.66
CA PRO A 576 -12.84 -3.53 1.49
C PRO A 576 -13.54 -4.61 2.35
N GLY A 577 -14.48 -4.17 3.19
CA GLY A 577 -15.12 -4.96 4.24
C GLY A 577 -15.86 -6.21 3.73
N PRO A 578 -16.62 -6.92 4.60
CA PRO A 578 -16.97 -8.33 4.51
C PRO A 578 -17.75 -8.68 3.23
N GLY A 579 -16.94 -8.92 2.21
CA GLY A 579 -17.29 -9.12 0.81
C GLY A 579 -16.00 -9.41 0.07
N ALA A 580 -15.03 -10.11 0.72
CA ALA A 580 -14.11 -10.92 -0.04
C ALA A 580 -14.99 -11.73 -1.00
N PRO A 581 -14.88 -11.51 -2.31
CA PRO A 581 -15.88 -12.00 -3.24
C PRO A 581 -16.00 -13.51 -3.03
N PRO A 582 -17.23 -14.07 -2.97
CA PRO A 582 -17.41 -15.50 -3.01
C PRO A 582 -16.99 -15.96 -4.41
N GLY A 583 -15.68 -16.10 -4.66
CA GLY A 583 -15.22 -16.48 -6.00
C GLY A 583 -13.79 -16.12 -6.41
N LEU A 584 -13.04 -15.22 -5.76
CA LEU A 584 -11.64 -14.98 -6.17
C LEU A 584 -10.72 -16.08 -5.64
N LYS A 585 -10.85 -17.27 -6.22
CA LYS A 585 -9.76 -18.22 -6.33
C LYS A 585 -8.76 -17.63 -7.31
N PHE A 586 -7.80 -16.85 -6.81
CA PHE A 586 -6.60 -16.63 -7.58
C PHE A 586 -5.91 -18.00 -7.74
N PRO A 587 -5.68 -18.50 -8.96
CA PRO A 587 -4.85 -19.69 -9.12
C PRO A 587 -3.49 -19.43 -8.45
N PRO A 588 -2.85 -20.45 -7.86
CA PRO A 588 -1.52 -20.29 -7.31
C PRO A 588 -0.58 -19.73 -8.38
N PHE A 589 0.31 -18.83 -7.95
CA PHE A 589 1.40 -18.30 -8.76
C PHE A 589 2.04 -19.43 -9.59
N PRO A 590 2.22 -19.28 -10.92
CA PRO A 590 3.21 -20.09 -11.59
C PRO A 590 4.58 -19.78 -10.95
N PRO A 591 5.42 -20.79 -10.67
CA PRO A 591 6.77 -20.54 -10.18
C PRO A 591 7.52 -19.63 -11.17
N PRO A 592 8.45 -18.79 -10.69
CA PRO A 592 9.29 -17.99 -11.58
C PRO A 592 9.92 -18.92 -12.61
N ILE A 593 9.68 -18.62 -13.89
CA ILE A 593 10.29 -19.34 -15.00
C ILE A 593 11.81 -19.29 -14.75
N PRO A 594 12.51 -20.43 -14.68
CA PRO A 594 13.95 -20.41 -14.50
C PRO A 594 14.57 -19.65 -15.67
N ASN A 595 15.41 -18.67 -15.35
CA ASN A 595 16.19 -17.93 -16.35
C ASN A 595 16.80 -18.95 -17.33
N ARG A 596 16.44 -18.83 -18.61
CA ARG A 596 17.17 -19.53 -19.67
C ARG A 596 18.63 -19.07 -19.57
N LYS A 597 19.52 -20.06 -19.49
CA LYS A 597 20.97 -19.90 -19.47
C LYS A 597 21.48 -19.10 -20.66
#